data_AF-A0A3L5TSS1-F1
#
_entry.id   AF-A0A3L5TSS1-F1
#
_cell.length_a   1.000
_cell.length_b   1.000
_cell.length_c   1.000
_cell.angle_alpha   90.00
_cell.angle_beta   90.00
_cell.angle_gamma   90.00
#
_symmetry.space_group_name_H-M   'P 1'
#
loop_
_entity.id
_entity.type
_entity.pdbx_description
1 polymer ?
#
loop_
_entity_poly.entity_id
_entity_poly.type
_entity_poly.pdbx_seq_one_letter_code
_entity_poly.pdbx_strand_id
1 'polypeptide(L)'
;LMICRVSDEKDARGYLQALATKMTEELENLKVMGVSDDSNRQRWRNRRSQRLDKMELLTLQSSLQSEIQAKQQIADELSKLKSSVVSFEKKNHEQDTIIEKLSKEVEELRKEKETLLEKQDIADSSGNTGERSREQTLMSFIKGQFSLLNDSDNESAVEDDSMSEDGLSHGDSRTNSRSDLHMGAPPDTPDVTHQSSPIIQPEHVYDQPWGTSKTGSMPQPKTHKFVMKNFFTPSKCNLCTSLMVGIQRQGTTCSECAYCCHVHCMEKAPSVCPVPAE
;
A
#
# COMPACT_ATOMS: atom_id res chain seq x y z
N LEU A 1 -24.23 -81.98 -1.56
CA LEU A 1 -24.35 -80.53 -1.85
C LEU A 1 -23.19 -79.71 -1.27
N MET A 2 -22.99 -79.60 0.05
CA MET A 2 -21.86 -78.81 0.59
C MET A 2 -20.48 -79.29 0.11
N ILE A 3 -20.22 -80.60 0.12
CA ILE A 3 -18.93 -81.18 -0.32
C ILE A 3 -18.60 -80.77 -1.77
N CYS A 4 -19.57 -80.83 -2.69
CA CYS A 4 -19.40 -80.41 -4.09
C CYS A 4 -19.01 -78.93 -4.19
N ARG A 5 -19.73 -78.03 -3.51
CA ARG A 5 -19.41 -76.58 -3.54
C ARG A 5 -18.03 -76.27 -2.95
N VAL A 6 -17.58 -77.05 -1.95
CA VAL A 6 -16.23 -76.92 -1.38
C VAL A 6 -15.15 -77.42 -2.35
N SER A 7 -15.43 -78.47 -3.14
CA SER A 7 -14.55 -78.87 -4.25
C SER A 7 -14.51 -77.83 -5.36
N ASP A 8 -15.66 -77.35 -5.84
CA ASP A 8 -15.75 -76.35 -6.92
C ASP A 8 -15.00 -75.05 -6.54
N GLU A 9 -15.17 -74.58 -5.30
CA GLU A 9 -14.44 -73.43 -4.73
C GLU A 9 -12.94 -73.69 -4.64
N LYS A 10 -12.52 -74.90 -4.26
CA LYS A 10 -11.11 -75.29 -4.16
C LYS A 10 -10.45 -75.34 -5.55
N ASP A 11 -11.16 -75.86 -6.55
CA ASP A 11 -10.68 -75.95 -7.93
C ASP A 11 -10.62 -74.56 -8.58
N ALA A 12 -11.61 -73.69 -8.33
CA ALA A 12 -11.59 -72.28 -8.73
C ALA A 12 -10.40 -71.52 -8.10
N ARG A 13 -10.13 -71.73 -6.80
CA ARG A 13 -8.93 -71.17 -6.13
C ARG A 13 -7.64 -71.71 -6.73
N GLY A 14 -7.56 -73.02 -6.99
CA GLY A 14 -6.41 -73.65 -7.64
C GLY A 14 -6.15 -73.07 -9.03
N TYR A 15 -7.19 -72.88 -9.83
CA TYR A 15 -7.11 -72.26 -11.15
C TYR A 15 -6.66 -70.79 -11.10
N LEU A 16 -7.25 -69.98 -10.20
CA LEU A 16 -6.84 -68.58 -10.02
C LEU A 16 -5.41 -68.45 -9.51
N GLN A 17 -4.98 -69.35 -8.61
CA GLN A 17 -3.61 -69.37 -8.12
C GLN A 17 -2.63 -69.80 -9.22
N ALA A 18 -2.94 -70.82 -10.01
CA ALA A 18 -2.14 -71.23 -11.17
C ALA A 18 -2.05 -70.11 -12.23
N LEU A 19 -3.16 -69.40 -12.50
CA LEU A 19 -3.20 -68.25 -13.40
C LEU A 19 -2.33 -67.09 -12.86
N ALA A 20 -2.43 -66.76 -11.57
CA ALA A 20 -1.61 -65.72 -10.96
C ALA A 20 -0.11 -66.09 -10.96
N THR A 21 0.24 -67.36 -10.70
CA THR A 21 1.61 -67.86 -10.83
C THR A 21 2.11 -67.73 -12.26
N LYS A 22 1.30 -68.16 -13.25
CA LYS A 22 1.65 -68.05 -14.68
C LYS A 22 1.81 -66.59 -15.13
N MET A 23 0.93 -65.68 -14.71
CA MET A 23 1.07 -64.25 -15.00
C MET A 23 2.34 -63.66 -14.37
N THR A 24 2.73 -64.13 -13.18
CA THR A 24 3.97 -63.72 -12.52
C THR A 24 5.20 -64.26 -13.27
N GLU A 25 5.15 -65.51 -13.73
CA GLU A 25 6.19 -66.14 -14.56
C GLU A 25 6.32 -65.45 -15.93
N GLU A 26 5.22 -65.08 -16.58
CA GLU A 26 5.23 -64.32 -17.83
C GLU A 26 5.82 -62.92 -17.63
N LEU A 27 5.52 -62.23 -16.52
CA LEU A 27 6.13 -60.93 -16.18
C LEU A 27 7.64 -61.03 -15.88
N GLU A 28 8.07 -62.05 -15.13
CA GLU A 28 9.50 -62.26 -14.85
C GLU A 28 10.24 -62.72 -16.11
N ASN A 29 9.63 -63.54 -16.97
CA ASN A 29 10.20 -63.88 -18.29
C ASN A 29 10.33 -62.65 -19.20
N LEU A 30 9.35 -61.75 -19.26
CA LEU A 30 9.47 -60.49 -20.01
C LEU A 30 10.62 -59.60 -19.50
N LYS A 31 10.84 -59.61 -18.18
CA LYS A 31 11.95 -58.92 -17.49
C LYS A 31 13.31 -59.59 -17.74
N VAL A 32 13.38 -60.92 -17.79
CA VAL A 32 14.58 -61.70 -18.13
C VAL A 32 14.93 -61.62 -19.62
N MET A 33 13.92 -61.56 -20.51
CA MET A 33 14.11 -61.42 -21.96
C MET A 33 14.60 -60.03 -22.38
N GLY A 34 14.81 -59.10 -21.45
CA GLY A 34 15.46 -57.82 -21.72
C GLY A 34 14.70 -56.90 -22.67
N VAL A 35 13.39 -57.11 -22.86
CA VAL A 35 12.52 -56.14 -23.53
C VAL A 35 12.65 -54.84 -22.74
N SER A 36 13.24 -53.82 -23.36
CA SER A 36 13.87 -52.72 -22.64
C SER A 36 12.84 -51.74 -22.07
N ASP A 37 12.17 -52.16 -20.99
CA ASP A 37 11.18 -51.38 -20.25
C ASP A 37 11.78 -50.02 -19.90
N ASP A 38 12.99 -49.97 -19.35
CA ASP A 38 13.64 -48.71 -19.00
C ASP A 38 13.87 -47.78 -20.20
N SER A 39 14.13 -48.30 -21.41
CA SER A 39 14.22 -47.46 -22.61
C SER A 39 12.87 -46.87 -23.02
N ASN A 40 11.78 -47.64 -22.96
CA ASN A 40 10.44 -47.09 -23.19
C ASN A 40 10.00 -46.17 -22.03
N ARG A 41 10.43 -46.48 -20.81
CA ARG A 41 10.19 -45.72 -19.58
C ARG A 41 10.85 -44.35 -19.64
N GLN A 42 12.10 -44.32 -20.08
CA GLN A 42 12.86 -43.10 -20.31
C GLN A 42 12.26 -42.29 -21.47
N ARG A 43 11.82 -42.95 -22.55
CA ARG A 43 11.13 -42.26 -23.67
C ARG A 43 9.81 -41.60 -23.24
N TRP A 44 8.98 -42.21 -22.37
CA TRP A 44 7.80 -41.50 -21.87
C TRP A 44 8.15 -40.41 -20.86
N ARG A 45 9.16 -40.62 -20.01
CA ARG A 45 9.66 -39.63 -19.04
C ARG A 45 10.16 -38.38 -19.75
N ASN A 46 10.97 -38.55 -20.80
CA ASN A 46 11.48 -37.46 -21.64
C ASN A 46 10.33 -36.73 -22.36
N ARG A 47 9.35 -37.45 -22.93
CA ARG A 47 8.14 -36.82 -23.52
C ARG A 47 7.32 -36.03 -22.50
N ARG A 48 7.29 -36.44 -21.22
CA ARG A 48 6.61 -35.72 -20.16
C ARG A 48 7.40 -34.48 -19.73
N SER A 49 8.72 -34.60 -19.54
CA SER A 49 9.61 -33.47 -19.26
C SER A 49 9.46 -32.41 -20.34
N GLN A 50 9.68 -32.75 -21.61
CA GLN A 50 9.59 -31.80 -22.74
C GLN A 50 8.25 -31.06 -22.83
N ARG A 51 7.14 -31.63 -22.32
CA ARG A 51 5.85 -30.95 -22.24
C ARG A 51 5.78 -29.97 -21.07
N LEU A 52 6.35 -30.33 -19.91
CA LEU A 52 6.49 -29.44 -18.77
C LEU A 52 7.46 -28.30 -19.10
N ASP A 53 8.65 -28.61 -19.61
CA ASP A 53 9.67 -27.63 -20.03
C ASP A 53 9.10 -26.64 -21.06
N LYS A 54 8.31 -27.13 -22.04
CA LYS A 54 7.62 -26.28 -23.02
C LYS A 54 6.50 -25.44 -22.39
N MET A 55 5.77 -25.98 -21.42
CA MET A 55 4.71 -25.25 -20.71
C MET A 55 5.31 -24.13 -19.85
N GLU A 56 6.37 -24.43 -19.11
CA GLU A 56 7.14 -23.47 -18.31
C GLU A 56 7.70 -22.35 -19.19
N LEU A 57 8.30 -22.68 -20.35
CA LEU A 57 8.76 -21.68 -21.31
C LEU A 57 7.64 -20.72 -21.77
N LEU A 58 6.44 -21.24 -22.04
CA LEU A 58 5.28 -20.42 -22.43
C LEU A 58 4.75 -19.58 -21.25
N THR A 59 4.76 -20.12 -20.03
CA THR A 59 4.41 -19.38 -18.81
C THR A 59 5.40 -18.24 -18.55
N LEU A 60 6.70 -18.49 -18.68
CA LEU A 60 7.76 -17.48 -18.56
C LEU A 60 7.65 -16.42 -19.66
N GLN A 61 7.37 -16.82 -20.91
CA GLN A 61 7.12 -15.88 -22.00
C GLN A 61 5.91 -14.98 -21.71
N SER A 62 4.80 -15.54 -21.22
CA SER A 62 3.62 -14.77 -20.82
C SER A 62 3.91 -13.81 -19.66
N SER A 63 4.64 -14.27 -18.64
CA SER A 63 5.08 -13.44 -17.51
C SER A 63 5.96 -12.28 -17.96
N LEU A 64 6.93 -12.53 -18.85
CA LEU A 64 7.81 -11.51 -19.40
C LEU A 64 7.02 -10.48 -20.24
N GLN A 65 6.04 -10.91 -21.05
CA GLN A 65 5.20 -9.99 -21.80
C GLN A 65 4.34 -9.11 -20.87
N SER A 66 3.78 -9.68 -19.80
CA SER A 66 3.05 -8.93 -18.77
C SER A 66 3.97 -7.92 -18.05
N GLU A 67 5.21 -8.31 -17.72
CA GLU A 67 6.16 -7.40 -17.09
C GLU A 67 6.61 -6.26 -18.03
N ILE A 68 6.83 -6.54 -19.31
CA ILE A 68 7.13 -5.52 -20.34
C ILE A 68 5.96 -4.54 -20.47
N GLN A 69 4.72 -5.05 -20.53
CA GLN A 69 3.52 -4.21 -20.59
C GLN A 69 3.38 -3.31 -19.35
N ALA A 70 3.59 -3.84 -18.15
CA ALA A 70 3.57 -3.06 -16.92
C ALA A 70 4.67 -1.99 -16.89
N LYS A 71 5.90 -2.30 -17.36
CA LYS A 71 6.97 -1.29 -17.49
C LYS A 71 6.61 -0.19 -18.49
N GLN A 72 5.95 -0.51 -19.61
CA GLN A 72 5.50 0.48 -20.58
C GLN A 72 4.42 1.40 -19.98
N GLN A 73 3.43 0.85 -19.27
CA GLN A 73 2.40 1.63 -18.59
C GLN A 73 3.01 2.63 -17.59
N ILE A 74 3.97 2.19 -16.77
CA ILE A 74 4.70 3.06 -15.83
C ILE A 74 5.50 4.13 -16.59
N ALA A 75 6.12 3.81 -17.72
CA ALA A 75 6.85 4.78 -18.54
C ALA A 75 5.92 5.86 -19.13
N ASP A 76 4.72 5.48 -19.58
CA ASP A 76 3.71 6.39 -20.10
C ASP A 76 3.13 7.29 -19.00
N GLU A 77 2.86 6.73 -17.80
CA GLU A 77 2.47 7.49 -16.62
C GLU A 77 3.54 8.48 -16.18
N LEU A 78 4.81 8.07 -16.15
CA LEU A 78 5.93 8.96 -15.86
C LEU A 78 6.07 10.09 -16.91
N SER A 79 5.82 9.80 -18.18
CA SER A 79 5.81 10.80 -19.24
C SER A 79 4.68 11.83 -19.04
N LYS A 80 3.47 11.35 -18.72
CA LYS A 80 2.31 12.19 -18.39
C LYS A 80 2.52 13.02 -17.12
N LEU A 81 3.10 12.45 -16.07
CA LEU A 81 3.42 13.18 -14.85
C LEU A 81 4.47 14.27 -15.11
N LYS A 82 5.54 13.98 -15.86
CA LYS A 82 6.53 14.98 -16.28
C LYS A 82 5.90 16.15 -17.04
N SER A 83 5.03 15.88 -18.01
CA SER A 83 4.35 16.96 -18.75
C SER A 83 3.41 17.78 -17.86
N SER A 84 2.73 17.14 -16.90
CA SER A 84 1.91 17.84 -15.90
C SER A 84 2.75 18.73 -14.99
N VAL A 85 3.90 18.26 -14.49
CA VAL A 85 4.83 19.05 -13.65
C VAL A 85 5.30 20.29 -14.39
N VAL A 86 5.78 20.17 -15.63
CA VAL A 86 6.19 21.33 -16.45
C VAL A 86 5.03 22.31 -16.64
N SER A 87 3.78 21.83 -16.77
CA SER A 87 2.61 22.70 -16.89
C SER A 87 2.27 23.43 -15.57
N PHE A 88 2.54 22.82 -14.42
CA PHE A 88 2.36 23.44 -13.10
C PHE A 88 3.51 24.40 -12.76
N GLU A 89 4.75 24.06 -13.09
CA GLU A 89 5.91 24.96 -12.99
C GLU A 89 5.68 26.24 -13.78
N LYS A 90 5.18 26.13 -15.02
CA LYS A 90 4.80 27.31 -15.83
C LYS A 90 3.73 28.16 -15.14
N LYS A 91 2.69 27.54 -14.58
CA LYS A 91 1.62 28.26 -13.85
C LYS A 91 2.14 28.93 -12.59
N ASN A 92 3.04 28.28 -11.85
CA ASN A 92 3.66 28.87 -10.67
C ASN A 92 4.48 30.09 -11.06
N HIS A 93 5.33 29.98 -12.09
CA HIS A 93 6.10 31.11 -12.60
C HIS A 93 5.20 32.26 -13.08
N GLU A 94 4.09 31.96 -13.76
CA GLU A 94 3.10 32.97 -14.15
C GLU A 94 2.48 33.67 -12.92
N GLN A 95 2.10 32.91 -11.88
CA GLN A 95 1.63 33.46 -10.60
C GLN A 95 2.70 34.31 -9.90
N ASP A 96 3.96 33.86 -9.85
CA ASP A 96 5.09 34.62 -9.28
C ASP A 96 5.24 35.98 -9.99
N THR A 97 5.16 36.02 -11.33
CA THR A 97 5.22 37.29 -12.08
C THR A 97 4.00 38.20 -11.85
N ILE A 98 2.83 37.64 -11.52
CA ILE A 98 1.64 38.42 -11.16
C ILE A 98 1.81 39.01 -9.75
N ILE A 99 2.30 38.21 -8.80
CA ILE A 99 2.61 38.66 -7.44
C ILE A 99 3.66 39.77 -7.46
N GLU A 100 4.70 39.65 -8.29
CA GLU A 100 5.73 40.69 -8.45
C GLU A 100 5.15 42.01 -9.00
N LYS A 101 4.25 41.94 -9.99
CA LYS A 101 3.57 43.12 -10.55
C LYS A 101 2.68 43.81 -9.52
N LEU A 102 1.81 43.05 -8.84
CA LEU A 102 0.93 43.58 -7.79
C LEU A 102 1.74 44.16 -6.62
N SER A 103 2.87 43.55 -6.28
CA SER A 103 3.77 44.07 -5.24
C SER A 103 4.38 45.42 -5.63
N LYS A 104 4.72 45.62 -6.90
CA LYS A 104 5.22 46.91 -7.43
C LYS A 104 4.11 47.97 -7.44
N GLU A 105 2.90 47.63 -7.89
CA GLU A 105 1.75 48.53 -7.90
C GLU A 105 1.37 49.00 -6.48
N VAL A 106 1.33 48.08 -5.51
CA VAL A 106 1.11 48.41 -4.09
C VAL A 106 2.19 49.33 -3.54
N GLU A 107 3.45 49.15 -3.95
CA GLU A 107 4.58 49.99 -3.52
C GLU A 107 4.58 51.38 -4.18
N GLU A 108 4.15 51.48 -5.44
CA GLU A 108 3.95 52.76 -6.13
C GLU A 108 2.79 53.56 -5.50
N LEU A 109 1.65 52.92 -5.25
CA LEU A 109 0.50 53.54 -4.56
C LEU A 109 0.83 53.97 -3.13
N ARG A 110 1.69 53.23 -2.42
CA ARG A 110 2.20 53.63 -1.09
C ARG A 110 3.03 54.91 -1.16
N LYS A 111 3.95 55.01 -2.13
CA LYS A 111 4.76 56.21 -2.35
C LYS A 111 3.91 57.40 -2.76
N GLU A 112 2.94 57.21 -3.66
CA GLU A 112 2.01 58.27 -4.04
C GLU A 112 1.28 58.81 -2.80
N LYS A 113 0.69 57.92 -1.98
CA LYS A 113 0.03 58.27 -0.72
C LYS A 113 0.95 59.03 0.23
N GLU A 114 2.21 58.62 0.38
CA GLU A 114 3.21 59.30 1.21
C GLU A 114 3.48 60.72 0.69
N THR A 115 3.71 60.91 -0.61
CA THR A 115 3.93 62.25 -1.18
C THR A 115 2.70 63.16 -1.11
N LEU A 116 1.48 62.60 -1.10
CA LEU A 116 0.25 63.37 -0.92
C LEU A 116 0.09 63.85 0.53
N LEU A 117 0.46 63.01 1.51
CA LEU A 117 0.49 63.40 2.93
C LEU A 117 1.53 64.49 3.19
N GLU A 118 2.75 64.37 2.66
CA GLU A 118 3.79 65.40 2.81
C GLU A 118 3.37 66.76 2.21
N LYS A 119 2.71 66.75 1.03
CA LYS A 119 2.13 67.96 0.42
C LYS A 119 1.03 68.57 1.28
N GLN A 120 0.23 67.75 1.96
CA GLN A 120 -0.81 68.20 2.87
C GLN A 120 -0.20 68.91 4.09
N ASP A 121 0.81 68.30 4.74
CA ASP A 121 1.50 68.87 5.90
C ASP A 121 2.19 70.21 5.59
N ILE A 122 2.80 70.33 4.40
CA ILE A 122 3.38 71.60 3.91
C ILE A 122 2.29 72.66 3.67
N ALA A 123 1.16 72.26 3.06
CA ALA A 123 0.04 73.16 2.82
C ALA A 123 -0.63 73.62 4.11
N ASP A 124 -0.69 72.76 5.14
CA ASP A 124 -1.17 73.10 6.49
C ASP A 124 -0.17 74.03 7.21
N SER A 125 1.14 73.82 7.04
CA SER A 125 2.20 74.67 7.62
C SER A 125 2.31 76.07 7.02
N SER A 126 1.95 76.24 5.74
CA SER A 126 1.94 77.56 5.06
C SER A 126 0.60 78.30 5.15
N GLY A 127 -0.43 77.69 5.78
CA GLY A 127 -1.79 78.21 5.82
C GLY A 127 -2.10 79.03 7.08
N ASN A 128 -2.30 80.33 6.90
CA ASN A 128 -2.77 81.32 7.88
C ASN A 128 -3.65 80.74 9.02
N THR A 129 -3.21 80.89 10.28
CA THR A 129 -3.66 80.11 11.46
C THR A 129 -5.00 80.54 12.07
N GLY A 130 -5.99 80.92 11.25
CA GLY A 130 -7.28 81.47 11.70
C GLY A 130 -8.49 80.53 11.51
N GLU A 131 -8.79 80.17 10.26
CA GLU A 131 -10.10 79.57 9.91
C GLU A 131 -10.03 78.04 9.68
N ARG A 132 -8.89 77.55 9.19
CA ARG A 132 -8.64 76.15 8.79
C ARG A 132 -8.86 75.11 9.89
N SER A 133 -8.69 75.50 11.16
CA SER A 133 -8.90 74.64 12.33
C SER A 133 -10.35 74.18 12.49
N ARG A 134 -11.34 75.02 12.14
CA ARG A 134 -12.76 74.65 12.21
C ARG A 134 -13.11 73.58 11.17
N GLU A 135 -12.60 73.72 9.95
CA GLU A 135 -12.87 72.79 8.85
C GLU A 135 -12.18 71.44 9.04
N GLN A 136 -10.92 71.42 9.51
CA GLN A 136 -10.25 70.18 9.90
C GLN A 136 -10.97 69.45 11.03
N THR A 137 -11.47 70.17 12.04
CA THR A 137 -12.26 69.58 13.13
C THR A 137 -13.58 68.99 12.61
N LEU A 138 -14.26 69.68 11.69
CA LEU A 138 -15.52 69.23 11.11
C LEU A 138 -15.32 68.02 10.18
N MET A 139 -14.25 68.00 9.38
CA MET A 139 -13.85 66.84 8.57
C MET A 139 -13.44 65.64 9.44
N SER A 140 -12.73 65.85 10.55
CA SER A 140 -12.42 64.78 11.51
C SER A 140 -13.68 64.22 12.18
N PHE A 141 -14.66 65.09 12.48
CA PHE A 141 -15.96 64.70 13.03
C PHE A 141 -16.78 63.88 12.02
N ILE A 142 -16.92 64.34 10.77
CA ILE A 142 -17.61 63.61 9.70
C ILE A 142 -16.93 62.26 9.45
N LYS A 143 -15.60 62.21 9.41
CA LYS A 143 -14.85 60.96 9.21
C LYS A 143 -15.06 59.97 10.34
N GLY A 144 -15.04 60.43 11.60
CA GLY A 144 -15.38 59.61 12.76
C GLY A 144 -16.84 59.11 12.74
N GLN A 145 -17.77 59.96 12.32
CA GLN A 145 -19.19 59.60 12.18
C GLN A 145 -19.43 58.58 11.06
N PHE A 146 -18.67 58.66 9.96
CA PHE A 146 -18.75 57.71 8.85
C PHE A 146 -18.10 56.35 9.19
N SER A 147 -17.00 56.34 9.96
CA SER A 147 -16.41 55.10 10.48
C SER A 147 -17.35 54.32 11.40
N LEU A 148 -18.28 54.99 12.09
CA LEU A 148 -19.32 54.33 12.91
C LEU A 148 -20.52 53.80 12.10
N LEU A 149 -20.61 54.09 10.80
CA LEU A 149 -21.69 53.62 9.91
C LEU A 149 -21.30 52.39 9.08
N ASN A 150 -20.06 51.91 9.18
CA ASN A 150 -19.56 50.78 8.39
C ASN A 150 -19.37 49.48 9.21
N ASP A 151 -19.98 49.41 10.40
CA ASP A 151 -19.83 48.30 11.35
C ASP A 151 -21.19 47.72 11.81
N SER A 152 -22.23 47.86 10.97
CA SER A 152 -23.52 47.18 11.15
C SER A 152 -24.20 47.01 9.79
N ASP A 153 -24.08 45.81 9.23
CA ASP A 153 -25.20 45.02 8.69
C ASP A 153 -24.66 43.76 7.97
N ASN A 154 -24.39 42.70 8.72
CA ASN A 154 -24.58 41.33 8.23
C ASN A 154 -24.64 40.28 9.36
N GLU A 155 -25.66 40.35 10.23
CA GLU A 155 -26.20 39.12 10.83
C GLU A 155 -27.71 39.23 11.06
N SER A 156 -28.49 38.44 10.32
CA SER A 156 -29.86 38.09 10.71
C SER A 156 -30.16 36.67 10.22
N ALA A 157 -30.12 35.71 11.13
CA ALA A 157 -30.61 34.36 10.88
C ALA A 157 -32.15 34.33 10.94
N VAL A 158 -32.78 33.54 10.06
CA VAL A 158 -34.10 32.94 10.29
C VAL A 158 -34.26 31.65 9.48
N GLU A 159 -35.06 30.77 10.07
CA GLU A 159 -35.18 29.32 9.86
C GLU A 159 -35.94 28.89 8.58
N ASP A 160 -35.52 27.73 8.05
CA ASP A 160 -36.31 26.54 7.69
C ASP A 160 -37.83 26.66 7.35
N ASP A 161 -38.22 26.27 6.12
CA ASP A 161 -38.85 24.95 5.83
C ASP A 161 -39.52 24.90 4.42
N SER A 162 -39.46 23.72 3.80
CA SER A 162 -40.25 23.10 2.70
C SER A 162 -41.20 23.89 1.78
N MET A 163 -41.15 23.57 0.47
CA MET A 163 -42.24 22.93 -0.32
C MET A 163 -41.82 22.74 -1.79
N SER A 164 -42.50 21.86 -2.54
CA SER A 164 -42.07 21.28 -3.82
C SER A 164 -43.02 21.49 -5.02
N GLU A 165 -42.58 21.03 -6.20
CA GLU A 165 -43.32 20.64 -7.42
C GLU A 165 -43.40 21.59 -8.65
N ASP A 166 -42.86 21.05 -9.76
CA ASP A 166 -43.36 20.99 -11.16
C ASP A 166 -43.68 22.19 -12.06
N GLY A 167 -43.21 22.12 -13.33
CA GLY A 167 -43.98 22.67 -14.46
C GLY A 167 -43.29 23.12 -15.77
N LEU A 168 -42.73 22.20 -16.59
CA LEU A 168 -42.63 22.26 -18.09
C LEU A 168 -41.79 23.42 -18.74
N SER A 169 -41.08 23.29 -19.88
CA SER A 169 -41.26 22.44 -21.07
C SER A 169 -40.01 22.35 -22.00
N HIS A 170 -39.98 21.29 -22.84
CA HIS A 170 -39.35 21.14 -24.19
C HIS A 170 -37.83 21.29 -24.44
N GLY A 171 -37.23 20.35 -25.22
CA GLY A 171 -35.87 20.54 -25.77
C GLY A 171 -35.04 19.39 -26.39
N ASP A 172 -35.59 18.20 -26.66
CA ASP A 172 -35.08 17.11 -27.54
C ASP A 172 -33.56 16.76 -27.71
N SER A 173 -33.22 15.57 -27.17
CA SER A 173 -32.74 14.37 -27.92
C SER A 173 -31.30 14.17 -28.47
N ARG A 174 -30.84 12.88 -28.31
CA ARG A 174 -29.71 12.13 -28.95
C ARG A 174 -28.31 12.37 -28.34
N THR A 175 -27.53 11.37 -27.89
CA THR A 175 -27.57 9.88 -27.87
C THR A 175 -27.05 9.37 -26.49
N ASN A 176 -26.89 8.09 -26.12
CA ASN A 176 -26.87 6.79 -26.82
C ASN A 176 -27.29 5.63 -25.86
N SER A 177 -27.44 4.40 -26.36
CA SER A 177 -27.83 3.21 -25.57
C SER A 177 -26.69 2.54 -24.81
N ARG A 178 -26.99 1.96 -23.63
CA ARG A 178 -26.64 0.56 -23.27
C ARG A 178 -27.49 0.08 -22.08
N SER A 179 -27.80 -1.21 -22.09
CA SER A 179 -28.81 -1.86 -21.25
C SER A 179 -28.21 -2.65 -20.08
N ASP A 180 -28.86 -2.56 -18.92
CA ASP A 180 -28.58 -3.38 -17.74
C ASP A 180 -29.17 -4.79 -17.86
N LEU A 181 -28.45 -5.77 -17.30
CA LEU A 181 -29.03 -7.03 -16.86
C LEU A 181 -28.60 -7.33 -15.42
N HIS A 182 -29.62 -7.60 -14.62
CA HIS A 182 -29.61 -7.99 -13.22
C HIS A 182 -28.89 -9.33 -12.97
N MET A 183 -28.13 -9.45 -11.86
CA MET A 183 -28.10 -10.66 -11.01
C MET A 183 -27.34 -10.44 -9.68
N GLY A 184 -27.95 -10.89 -8.57
CA GLY A 184 -27.24 -11.63 -7.51
C GLY A 184 -26.60 -10.85 -6.34
N ALA A 185 -27.19 -10.98 -5.15
CA ALA A 185 -26.57 -10.65 -3.86
C ALA A 185 -25.85 -11.86 -3.24
N PRO A 186 -25.00 -11.64 -2.23
CA PRO A 186 -24.83 -12.58 -1.12
C PRO A 186 -24.97 -11.91 0.28
N PRO A 187 -25.35 -12.65 1.35
CA PRO A 187 -25.59 -12.08 2.68
C PRO A 187 -24.53 -12.41 3.76
N ASP A 188 -24.62 -11.65 4.87
CA ASP A 188 -24.28 -11.93 6.27
C ASP A 188 -22.84 -12.29 6.73
N THR A 189 -22.21 -11.31 7.40
CA THR A 189 -21.34 -11.53 8.58
C THR A 189 -21.53 -10.39 9.60
N PRO A 190 -21.75 -10.65 10.90
CA PRO A 190 -22.03 -9.60 11.89
C PRO A 190 -20.77 -8.97 12.53
N ASP A 191 -20.92 -7.71 12.94
CA ASP A 191 -20.01 -6.89 13.74
C ASP A 191 -20.06 -7.27 15.25
N VAL A 192 -18.90 -7.22 15.93
CA VAL A 192 -18.81 -6.87 17.36
C VAL A 192 -17.50 -6.11 17.62
N THR A 193 -17.61 -4.94 18.26
CA THR A 193 -16.50 -4.10 18.73
C THR A 193 -16.27 -4.27 20.26
N HIS A 194 -15.08 -3.89 20.75
CA HIS A 194 -14.68 -3.54 22.15
C HIS A 194 -13.71 -4.46 22.96
N GLN A 195 -12.51 -3.90 23.19
CA GLN A 195 -11.81 -3.68 24.48
C GLN A 195 -11.33 -4.83 25.40
N SER A 196 -10.05 -4.68 25.79
CA SER A 196 -9.45 -4.93 27.12
C SER A 196 -9.02 -6.35 27.56
N SER A 197 -7.71 -6.45 27.82
CA SER A 197 -6.86 -7.40 28.56
C SER A 197 -7.44 -8.14 29.80
N PRO A 198 -6.66 -9.01 30.48
CA PRO A 198 -5.80 -10.13 30.04
C PRO A 198 -6.12 -11.43 30.83
N ILE A 199 -5.63 -12.65 30.48
CA ILE A 199 -5.27 -13.76 31.43
C ILE A 199 -4.84 -15.10 30.77
N ILE A 200 -3.73 -15.65 31.29
CA ILE A 200 -3.31 -17.08 31.50
C ILE A 200 -3.15 -18.07 30.31
N GLN A 201 -2.19 -18.98 30.52
CA GLN A 201 -1.65 -20.07 29.69
C GLN A 201 -2.57 -21.30 29.57
N PRO A 202 -2.16 -22.31 28.79
CA PRO A 202 -2.12 -23.68 29.33
C PRO A 202 -0.72 -24.33 29.26
N GLU A 203 -0.45 -25.21 30.23
CA GLU A 203 0.79 -25.97 30.38
C GLU A 203 0.91 -27.13 29.38
N HIS A 204 2.14 -27.46 28.99
CA HIS A 204 2.47 -28.75 28.38
C HIS A 204 3.05 -29.68 29.46
N VAL A 205 2.34 -30.78 29.75
CA VAL A 205 2.83 -31.87 30.59
C VAL A 205 3.25 -33.04 29.71
N TYR A 206 4.51 -33.47 29.83
CA TYR A 206 4.89 -34.90 29.84
C TYR A 206 6.33 -35.08 30.37
N ASP A 207 6.56 -36.20 31.03
CA ASP A 207 7.61 -36.40 32.03
C ASP A 207 9.05 -36.62 31.52
N GLN A 208 10.01 -36.35 32.41
CA GLN A 208 11.35 -36.96 32.39
C GLN A 208 11.40 -38.17 33.35
N PRO A 209 12.38 -39.07 33.16
CA PRO A 209 13.19 -39.42 34.32
C PRO A 209 14.70 -39.54 34.09
N TRP A 210 15.42 -39.01 35.08
CA TRP A 210 16.77 -39.39 35.56
C TRP A 210 18.03 -39.02 34.76
N GLY A 211 18.94 -38.28 35.42
CA GLY A 211 20.28 -37.98 34.91
C GLY A 211 21.02 -36.92 35.74
N THR A 212 21.58 -37.28 36.91
CA THR A 212 22.32 -36.37 37.78
C THR A 212 23.68 -35.94 37.20
N SER A 213 23.95 -34.64 37.12
CA SER A 213 25.29 -34.05 37.18
C SER A 213 25.23 -32.56 37.56
N LYS A 214 26.26 -32.07 38.28
CA LYS A 214 26.36 -30.68 38.75
C LYS A 214 27.04 -29.78 37.69
N THR A 215 26.94 -28.47 37.93
CA THR A 215 27.74 -27.36 37.37
C THR A 215 27.28 -26.77 36.04
N GLY A 216 27.47 -25.45 35.90
CA GLY A 216 27.22 -24.69 34.67
C GLY A 216 25.97 -23.83 34.70
N SER A 217 26.06 -22.60 35.25
CA SER A 217 25.12 -21.53 34.89
C SER A 217 25.39 -21.15 33.43
N MET A 218 24.68 -21.78 32.50
CA MET A 218 24.75 -21.41 31.08
C MET A 218 23.91 -20.14 30.86
N PRO A 219 24.48 -19.08 30.27
CA PRO A 219 23.71 -17.90 29.94
C PRO A 219 22.66 -18.29 28.89
N GLN A 220 21.38 -18.06 29.21
CA GLN A 220 20.29 -18.19 28.24
C GLN A 220 20.66 -17.40 26.97
N PRO A 221 20.50 -17.96 25.76
CA PRO A 221 20.78 -17.23 24.53
C PRO A 221 19.85 -16.01 24.49
N LYS A 222 20.44 -14.82 24.58
CA LYS A 222 19.67 -13.59 24.57
C LYS A 222 19.00 -13.46 23.21
N THR A 223 17.68 -13.29 23.19
CA THR A 223 16.97 -12.96 21.97
C THR A 223 17.15 -11.48 21.65
N HIS A 224 17.09 -11.12 20.36
CA HIS A 224 17.26 -9.74 19.95
C HIS A 224 16.11 -8.85 20.43
N LYS A 225 16.41 -7.90 21.33
CA LYS A 225 15.48 -6.82 21.66
C LYS A 225 15.47 -5.76 20.56
N PHE A 226 14.58 -5.92 19.59
CA PHE A 226 14.40 -5.00 18.48
C PHE A 226 13.64 -3.73 18.88
N VAL A 227 14.08 -2.59 18.35
CA VAL A 227 13.41 -1.28 18.47
C VAL A 227 13.22 -0.71 17.07
N MET A 228 12.03 -0.19 16.77
CA MET A 228 11.74 0.44 15.47
C MET A 228 12.53 1.75 15.33
N LYS A 229 13.20 1.95 14.19
CA LYS A 229 14.06 3.12 13.95
C LYS A 229 13.87 3.64 12.52
N ASN A 230 13.82 4.96 12.38
CA ASN A 230 13.94 5.62 11.08
C ASN A 230 15.42 5.84 10.77
N PHE A 231 15.89 5.39 9.60
CA PHE A 231 17.27 5.60 9.17
C PHE A 231 17.31 6.77 8.19
N PHE A 232 17.95 7.87 8.58
CA PHE A 232 18.09 9.04 7.69
C PHE A 232 19.21 8.86 6.64
N THR A 233 19.97 7.76 6.74
CA THR A 233 21.00 7.33 5.79
C THR A 233 20.68 5.91 5.29
N PRO A 234 20.88 5.61 3.99
CA PRO A 234 20.58 4.30 3.42
C PRO A 234 21.47 3.23 4.09
N SER A 235 20.83 2.40 4.91
CA SER A 235 21.53 1.46 5.81
C SER A 235 21.32 0.03 5.32
N LYS A 236 22.35 -0.82 5.33
CA LYS A 236 22.23 -2.21 4.87
C LYS A 236 21.41 -3.05 5.87
N CYS A 237 20.47 -3.85 5.37
CA CYS A 237 19.81 -4.89 6.16
C CYS A 237 20.74 -6.10 6.32
N ASN A 238 20.99 -6.53 7.56
CA ASN A 238 21.89 -7.65 7.85
C ASN A 238 21.32 -9.02 7.47
N LEU A 239 20.02 -9.14 7.19
CA LEU A 239 19.40 -10.41 6.74
C LEU A 239 19.37 -10.53 5.22
N CYS A 240 18.72 -9.59 4.53
CA CYS A 240 18.50 -9.68 3.08
C CYS A 240 19.56 -8.94 2.25
N THR A 241 20.54 -8.29 2.90
CA THR A 241 21.61 -7.47 2.31
C THR A 241 21.19 -6.24 1.50
N SER A 242 19.90 -6.04 1.23
CA SER A 242 19.34 -4.85 0.58
C SER A 242 19.41 -3.61 1.48
N LEU A 243 19.43 -2.43 0.88
CA LEU A 243 19.39 -1.15 1.60
C LEU A 243 17.99 -0.85 2.13
N MET A 244 17.91 -0.45 3.40
CA MET A 244 16.75 0.19 4.02
C MET A 244 16.62 1.61 3.43
N VAL A 245 15.59 1.81 2.61
CA VAL A 245 15.30 3.08 1.91
C VAL A 245 13.81 3.40 2.05
N GLY A 246 13.48 4.63 2.44
CA GLY A 246 12.10 5.10 2.60
C GLY A 246 12.02 6.36 3.47
N ILE A 247 10.84 6.93 3.65
CA ILE A 247 10.68 8.20 4.43
C ILE A 247 10.39 7.92 5.91
N GLN A 248 9.70 6.83 6.25
CA GLN A 248 9.37 6.43 7.63
C GLN A 248 9.39 4.88 7.79
N ARG A 249 9.55 4.38 9.03
CA ARG A 249 9.42 2.96 9.43
C ARG A 249 10.26 1.96 8.62
N GLN A 250 11.45 2.37 8.19
CA GLN A 250 12.29 1.59 7.27
C GLN A 250 12.84 0.27 7.87
N GLY A 251 13.01 0.20 9.20
CA GLY A 251 13.54 -1.00 9.84
C GLY A 251 13.54 -0.98 11.35
N THR A 252 14.22 -1.98 11.91
CA THR A 252 14.43 -2.18 13.34
C THR A 252 15.93 -2.34 13.62
N THR A 253 16.34 -1.93 14.82
CA THR A 253 17.70 -2.12 15.34
C THR A 253 17.62 -2.88 16.65
N CYS A 254 18.44 -3.91 16.83
CA CYS A 254 18.59 -4.56 18.14
C CYS A 254 19.35 -3.64 19.10
N SER A 255 18.78 -3.38 20.29
CA SER A 255 19.37 -2.47 21.28
C SER A 255 20.65 -2.99 21.94
N GLU A 256 20.95 -4.30 21.84
CA GLU A 256 22.14 -4.89 22.48
C GLU A 256 23.33 -5.08 21.53
N CYS A 257 23.10 -5.46 20.27
CA CYS A 257 24.16 -5.77 19.30
C CYS A 257 24.14 -4.91 18.03
N ALA A 258 23.30 -3.88 17.98
CA ALA A 258 23.11 -2.99 16.82
C ALA A 258 22.74 -3.70 15.49
N TYR A 259 22.28 -4.95 15.52
CA TYR A 259 21.83 -5.67 14.32
C TYR A 259 20.63 -4.94 13.71
N CYS A 260 20.76 -4.52 12.44
CA CYS A 260 19.75 -3.73 11.73
C CYS A 260 19.10 -4.56 10.62
N CYS A 261 17.77 -4.55 10.55
CA CYS A 261 17.03 -5.23 9.49
C CYS A 261 15.69 -4.55 9.19
N HIS A 262 15.10 -4.82 8.02
CA HIS A 262 13.73 -4.37 7.70
C HIS A 262 12.71 -4.90 8.71
N VAL A 263 11.58 -4.21 8.85
CA VAL A 263 10.48 -4.66 9.72
C VAL A 263 10.03 -6.08 9.39
N HIS A 264 9.88 -6.43 8.10
CA HIS A 264 9.54 -7.81 7.67
C HIS A 264 10.72 -8.80 7.76
N CYS A 265 11.96 -8.33 7.93
CA CYS A 265 13.12 -9.20 8.17
C CYS A 265 13.28 -9.58 9.65
N MET A 266 12.57 -8.91 10.57
CA MET A 266 12.68 -9.13 12.02
C MET A 266 12.33 -10.58 12.42
N GLU A 267 11.26 -11.15 11.87
CA GLU A 267 10.78 -12.51 12.17
C GLU A 267 11.76 -13.61 11.72
N LYS A 268 12.65 -13.29 10.78
CA LYS A 268 13.63 -14.21 10.18
C LYS A 268 15.07 -13.91 10.63
N ALA A 269 15.25 -13.00 11.59
CA ALA A 269 16.55 -12.74 12.18
C ALA A 269 17.02 -13.95 13.02
N PRO A 270 18.34 -14.17 13.19
CA PRO A 270 18.86 -15.18 14.10
C PRO A 270 18.27 -15.03 15.50
N SER A 271 18.02 -16.13 16.20
CA SER A 271 17.44 -16.09 17.56
C SER A 271 18.45 -15.76 18.67
N VAL A 272 19.75 -15.70 18.34
CA VAL A 272 20.85 -15.56 19.29
C VAL A 272 21.60 -14.24 19.10
N CYS A 273 21.58 -13.40 20.13
CA CYS A 273 22.27 -12.11 20.22
C CYS A 273 23.47 -12.22 21.19
N PRO A 274 24.63 -11.61 20.89
CA PRO A 274 24.97 -10.90 19.65
C PRO A 274 25.28 -11.86 18.49
N VAL A 275 24.97 -11.45 17.26
CA VAL A 275 25.46 -12.13 16.05
C VAL A 275 26.98 -11.87 15.96
N PRO A 276 27.83 -12.90 15.80
CA PRO A 276 29.27 -12.70 15.59
C PRO A 276 29.53 -11.82 14.36
N ALA A 277 30.53 -10.94 14.45
CA ALA A 277 31.02 -10.21 13.29
C ALA A 277 31.89 -11.13 12.43
N GLU A 278 31.56 -11.23 11.14
CA GLU A 278 32.47 -11.68 10.08
C GLU A 278 33.24 -10.48 9.49
#